data_AF-K1RSU4-F1
#
_entry.id   AF-K1RSU4-F1
#
_cell.length_a   1.000
_cell.length_b   1.000
_cell.length_c   1.000
_cell.angle_alpha   90.00
_cell.angle_beta   90.00
_cell.angle_gamma   90.00
#
_symmetry.space_group_name_H-M   'P 1'
#
loop_
_entity.id
_entity.type
_entity.pdbx_description
1 polymer ?
#
loop_
_entity_poly.entity_id
_entity_poly.type
_entity_poly.pdbx_seq_one_letter_code
_entity_poly.pdbx_strand_id
1 'polypeptide(L)'
;EYDLDLDGSTDDDMSLLKQEIQKTTVMLREYADNSMREKEILKNSLADISHQLKTPLTSILITTENILDDDDMPVEIRRDFVMDIAHNTHSINFLVKSLLTLSMLDSGTVELKFKKESVDKIIDECISRTEVLADIRDVRIEKTVKNDFMLNCDFRWICEAVSNIVKKLY
;
A
#
# COMPACT_ATOMS: atom_id res chain seq x y z
N GLU A 1 11.47 46.60 -1.44
CA GLU A 1 10.43 47.56 -1.05
C GLU A 1 9.19 47.27 -1.88
N TYR A 2 8.16 46.72 -1.25
CA TYR A 2 6.82 46.67 -1.83
C TYR A 2 6.04 47.79 -1.14
N ASP A 3 5.94 48.93 -1.82
CA ASP A 3 5.16 50.06 -1.35
C ASP A 3 3.70 49.77 -1.72
N LEU A 4 2.93 49.33 -0.72
CA LEU A 4 1.48 49.13 -0.85
C LEU A 4 0.84 50.49 -0.59
N ASP A 5 0.64 51.24 -1.67
CA ASP A 5 -0.09 52.51 -1.67
C ASP A 5 -1.55 52.21 -1.29
N LEU A 6 -1.87 52.37 0.00
CA LEU A 6 -3.19 52.09 0.59
C LEU A 6 -4.10 53.33 0.62
N ASP A 7 -3.71 54.42 -0.06
CA ASP A 7 -4.41 55.70 -0.04
C ASP A 7 -5.61 55.67 -1.01
N GLY A 8 -6.69 55.02 -0.58
CA GLY A 8 -7.95 54.89 -1.34
C GLY A 8 -8.76 53.62 -1.04
N SER A 9 -8.28 52.72 -0.17
CA SER A 9 -8.98 51.48 0.14
C SER A 9 -10.26 51.76 0.92
N THR A 10 -11.40 51.34 0.39
CA THR A 10 -12.65 51.38 1.13
C THR A 10 -12.62 50.34 2.26
N ASP A 11 -13.39 50.54 3.34
CA ASP A 11 -13.48 49.60 4.47
C ASP A 11 -13.88 48.17 4.01
N ASP A 12 -14.49 48.08 2.83
CA ASP A 12 -14.84 46.84 2.12
C ASP A 12 -13.61 46.13 1.53
N ASP A 13 -12.67 46.86 0.90
CA ASP A 13 -11.43 46.29 0.34
C ASP A 13 -10.52 45.71 1.44
N MET A 14 -10.43 46.40 2.58
CA MET A 14 -9.71 45.91 3.75
C MET A 14 -10.40 44.70 4.39
N SER A 15 -11.73 44.65 4.36
CA SER A 15 -12.51 43.50 4.84
C SER A 15 -12.32 42.27 3.94
N LEU A 16 -12.32 42.45 2.61
CA LEU A 16 -12.04 41.39 1.64
C LEU A 16 -10.63 40.83 1.80
N LEU A 17 -9.63 41.70 1.93
CA LEU A 17 -8.24 41.27 2.16
C LEU A 17 -8.11 40.48 3.46
N LYS A 18 -8.73 40.94 4.54
CA LYS A 18 -8.76 40.24 5.83
C LYS A 18 -9.38 38.86 5.72
N GLN A 19 -10.49 38.74 4.98
CA GLN A 19 -11.14 37.46 4.73
C GLN A 19 -10.23 36.51 3.92
N GLU A 20 -9.53 37.03 2.92
CA GLU A 20 -8.65 36.21 2.07
C GLU A 20 -7.39 35.74 2.82
N ILE A 21 -6.82 36.60 3.68
CA ILE A 21 -5.73 36.23 4.59
C ILE A 21 -6.21 35.16 5.58
N GLN A 22 -7.42 35.30 6.14
CA GLN A 22 -7.98 34.30 7.03
C GLN A 22 -8.17 32.95 6.33
N LYS A 23 -8.75 32.92 5.12
CA LYS A 23 -8.89 31.69 4.32
C LYS A 23 -7.53 31.05 4.05
N THR A 24 -6.55 31.83 3.60
CA THR A 24 -5.20 31.34 3.32
C THR A 24 -4.53 30.78 4.57
N THR A 25 -4.69 31.45 5.71
CA THR A 25 -4.15 30.98 6.99
C THR A 25 -4.76 29.64 7.40
N VAL A 26 -6.08 29.47 7.24
CA VAL A 26 -6.77 28.21 7.50
C VAL A 26 -6.28 27.12 6.55
N MET A 27 -6.21 27.39 5.24
CA MET A 27 -5.69 26.43 4.25
C MET A 27 -4.26 25.99 4.53
N LEU A 28 -3.36 26.91 4.89
CA LEU A 28 -1.98 26.59 5.23
C LEU A 28 -1.89 25.71 6.48
N ARG A 29 -2.73 26.00 7.49
CA ARG A 29 -2.80 25.19 8.71
C ARG A 29 -3.32 23.78 8.40
N GLU A 30 -4.38 23.66 7.61
CA GLU A 30 -4.90 22.36 7.17
C GLU A 30 -3.88 21.56 6.37
N TYR A 31 -3.13 22.23 5.48
CA TYR A 31 -2.06 21.61 4.71
C TYR A 31 -0.92 21.12 5.62
N ALA A 32 -0.49 21.93 6.59
CA ALA A 32 0.52 21.55 7.56
C ALA A 32 0.07 20.36 8.43
N ASP A 33 -1.17 20.40 8.93
CA ASP A 33 -1.75 19.32 9.73
C ASP A 33 -1.86 18.00 8.92
N ASN A 34 -2.30 18.07 7.65
CA ASN A 34 -2.35 16.91 6.77
C ASN A 34 -0.96 16.35 6.48
N SER A 35 0.02 17.21 6.17
CA SER A 35 1.40 16.77 5.93
C SER A 35 2.03 16.11 7.17
N MET A 36 1.74 16.61 8.37
CA MET A 36 2.17 15.98 9.62
C MET A 36 1.53 14.61 9.82
N ARG A 37 0.22 14.46 9.54
CA ARG A 37 -0.47 13.17 9.62
C ARG A 37 0.08 12.15 8.63
N GLU A 38 0.34 12.55 7.39
CA GLU A 38 0.91 11.68 6.36
C GLU A 38 2.28 11.14 6.79
N LYS A 39 3.15 12.00 7.31
CA LYS A 39 4.44 11.58 7.87
C LYS A 39 4.32 10.58 9.01
N GLU A 40 3.37 10.79 9.93
CA GLU A 40 3.17 9.88 11.05
C GLU A 40 2.62 8.52 10.58
N ILE A 41 1.70 8.52 9.61
CA ILE A 41 1.19 7.28 8.97
C ILE A 41 2.34 6.52 8.30
N LEU A 42 3.20 7.21 7.55
CA LEU A 42 4.36 6.61 6.89
C LEU A 42 5.32 5.98 7.91
N LYS A 43 5.68 6.74 8.95
CA LYS A 43 6.57 6.27 10.03
C LYS A 43 6.01 5.05 10.73
N ASN A 44 4.72 5.07 11.07
CA ASN A 44 4.06 3.93 11.71
C ASN A 44 4.00 2.71 10.78
N SER A 45 3.71 2.91 9.50
CA SER A 45 3.71 1.84 8.50
C SER A 45 5.10 1.21 8.33
N LEU A 46 6.16 2.03 8.32
CA LEU A 46 7.54 1.55 8.24
C LEU A 46 7.94 0.73 9.48
N ALA A 47 7.56 1.20 10.66
CA ALA A 47 7.82 0.48 11.91
C ALA A 47 7.09 -0.86 11.92
N ASP A 48 5.81 -0.88 11.55
CA ASP A 48 4.99 -2.10 11.47
C ASP A 48 5.55 -3.12 10.47
N ILE A 49 5.92 -2.69 9.24
CA ILE A 49 6.57 -3.57 8.25
C ILE A 49 7.88 -4.13 8.79
N SER A 50 8.68 -3.31 9.49
CA SER A 50 9.95 -3.76 10.08
C SER A 50 9.72 -4.84 11.15
N HIS A 51 8.69 -4.68 11.98
CA HIS A 51 8.31 -5.71 12.97
C HIS A 51 7.81 -6.99 12.29
N GLN A 52 6.94 -6.87 11.28
CA GLN A 52 6.41 -8.00 10.54
C GLN A 52 7.46 -8.75 9.74
N LEU A 53 8.55 -8.11 9.32
CA LEU A 53 9.70 -8.77 8.69
C LEU A 53 10.52 -9.62 9.66
N LYS A 54 10.62 -9.22 10.92
CA LYS A 54 11.45 -9.91 11.91
C LYS A 54 10.96 -11.32 12.19
N THR A 55 9.64 -11.52 12.25
CA THR A 55 8.99 -12.80 12.54
C THR A 55 9.33 -13.90 11.51
N PRO A 56 9.04 -13.75 10.21
CA PRO A 56 9.37 -14.78 9.21
C PRO A 56 10.88 -14.98 9.09
N LEU A 57 11.68 -13.93 9.27
CA LEU A 57 13.15 -14.05 9.25
C LEU A 57 13.66 -14.91 10.43
N THR A 58 13.11 -14.70 11.62
CA THR A 58 13.47 -15.48 12.81
C THR A 58 13.03 -16.93 12.66
N SER A 59 11.85 -17.16 12.09
CA SER A 59 11.36 -18.50 11.78
C SER A 59 12.29 -19.22 10.80
N ILE A 60 12.69 -18.58 9.70
CA ILE A 60 13.62 -19.17 8.72
C ILE A 60 14.94 -19.54 9.39
N LEU A 61 15.48 -18.67 10.24
CA LEU A 61 16.74 -18.92 10.93
C LEU A 61 16.65 -20.18 11.81
N ILE A 62 15.65 -20.24 12.70
CA ILE A 62 15.43 -21.39 13.61
C ILE A 62 15.19 -22.68 12.81
N THR A 63 14.33 -22.64 11.79
CA THR A 63 14.03 -23.80 10.96
C THR A 63 15.28 -24.30 10.23
N THR A 64 16.14 -23.39 9.76
CA THR A 64 17.40 -23.76 9.10
C THR A 64 18.40 -24.33 10.10
N GLU A 65 18.53 -23.75 11.30
CA GLU A 65 19.36 -24.28 12.39
C GLU A 65 18.94 -25.71 12.77
N ASN A 66 17.64 -25.96 12.92
CA ASN A 66 17.12 -27.30 13.22
C ASN A 66 17.44 -28.34 12.13
N ILE A 67 17.43 -27.95 10.85
CA ILE A 67 17.81 -28.86 9.76
C ILE A 67 19.32 -29.17 9.80
N LEU A 68 20.14 -28.19 10.17
CA LEU A 68 21.60 -28.32 10.22
C LEU A 68 22.08 -29.13 11.44
N ASP A 69 21.35 -29.05 12.56
CA ASP A 69 21.71 -29.74 13.81
C ASP A 69 21.28 -31.23 13.85
N ASP A 70 20.39 -31.67 12.93
CA ASP A 70 19.88 -33.04 12.87
C ASP A 70 20.04 -33.65 11.46
N ASP A 71 21.20 -34.30 11.25
CA ASP A 71 21.52 -34.99 10.00
C ASP A 71 20.57 -36.17 9.71
N ASP A 72 20.09 -36.85 10.76
CA ASP A 72 19.22 -38.02 10.67
C ASP A 72 17.72 -37.66 10.60
N MET A 73 17.39 -36.37 10.45
CA MET A 73 16.02 -35.88 10.35
C MET A 73 15.24 -36.59 9.23
N PRO A 74 14.06 -37.17 9.54
CA PRO A 74 13.18 -37.80 8.57
C PRO A 74 12.88 -36.89 7.37
N VAL A 75 12.83 -37.47 6.17
CA VAL A 75 12.66 -36.72 4.92
C VAL A 75 11.36 -35.92 4.90
N GLU A 76 10.30 -36.46 5.50
CA GLU A 76 8.98 -35.83 5.60
C GLU A 76 9.05 -34.56 6.46
N ILE A 77 9.67 -34.63 7.63
CA ILE A 77 9.83 -33.47 8.54
C ILE A 77 10.73 -32.41 7.89
N ARG A 78 11.82 -32.84 7.26
CA ARG A 78 12.72 -31.94 6.51
C ARG A 78 11.98 -31.22 5.39
N ARG A 79 11.05 -31.90 4.71
CA ARG A 79 10.22 -31.30 3.66
C ARG A 79 9.26 -30.26 4.23
N ASP A 80 8.63 -30.51 5.37
CA ASP A 80 7.75 -29.54 6.04
C ASP A 80 8.53 -28.28 6.42
N PHE A 81 9.74 -28.43 6.98
CA PHE A 81 10.61 -27.31 7.30
C PHE A 81 11.01 -26.50 6.06
N VAL A 82 11.32 -27.16 4.95
CA VAL A 82 11.62 -26.47 3.67
C VAL A 82 10.38 -25.73 3.14
N MET A 83 9.18 -26.30 3.29
CA MET A 83 7.92 -25.62 2.94
C MET A 83 7.69 -24.37 3.81
N ASP A 84 7.94 -24.45 5.12
CA ASP A 84 7.85 -23.31 6.03
C ASP A 84 8.83 -22.20 5.65
N ILE A 85 10.06 -22.55 5.28
CA ILE A 85 11.06 -21.57 4.78
C ILE A 85 10.55 -20.89 3.49
N ALA A 86 9.99 -21.65 2.56
CA ALA A 86 9.43 -21.11 1.32
C ALA A 86 8.27 -20.13 1.60
N HIS A 87 7.34 -20.50 2.48
CA HIS A 87 6.22 -19.63 2.87
C HIS A 87 6.69 -18.33 3.56
N ASN A 88 7.65 -18.42 4.47
CA ASN A 88 8.21 -17.25 5.13
C ASN A 88 8.95 -16.33 4.13
N THR A 89 9.64 -16.90 3.15
CA THR A 89 10.33 -16.14 2.10
C THR A 89 9.34 -15.41 1.18
N HIS A 90 8.22 -16.05 0.83
CA HIS A 90 7.14 -15.40 0.10
C HIS A 90 6.53 -14.24 0.90
N SER A 91 6.35 -14.42 2.20
CA SER A 91 5.85 -13.37 3.10
C SER A 91 6.79 -12.17 3.16
N ILE A 92 8.11 -12.40 3.29
CA ILE A 92 9.13 -11.34 3.22
C ILE A 92 9.08 -10.60 1.89
N ASN A 93 9.00 -11.32 0.77
CA ASN A 93 8.91 -10.72 -0.56
C ASN A 93 7.66 -9.83 -0.71
N PHE A 94 6.53 -10.22 -0.13
CA PHE A 94 5.32 -9.40 -0.10
C PHE A 94 5.51 -8.11 0.71
N LEU A 95 6.13 -8.20 1.89
CA LEU A 95 6.42 -7.03 2.73
C LEU A 95 7.39 -6.06 2.05
N VAL A 96 8.44 -6.55 1.38
CA VAL A 96 9.38 -5.73 0.61
C VAL A 96 8.68 -5.01 -0.55
N LYS A 97 7.82 -5.71 -1.31
CA LYS A 97 7.03 -5.08 -2.37
C LYS A 97 6.09 -4.00 -1.84
N SER A 98 5.48 -4.24 -0.68
CA SER A 98 4.62 -3.26 -0.01
C SER A 98 5.41 -2.01 0.39
N LEU A 99 6.63 -2.18 0.92
CA LEU A 99 7.51 -1.07 1.26
C LEU A 99 7.96 -0.26 0.04
N LEU A 100 8.35 -0.92 -1.05
CA LEU A 100 8.70 -0.24 -2.30
C LEU A 100 7.53 0.56 -2.86
N THR A 101 6.33 -0.02 -2.83
CA THR A 101 5.09 0.64 -3.28
C THR A 101 4.81 1.88 -2.42
N LEU A 102 4.96 1.78 -1.11
CA LEU A 102 4.80 2.90 -0.18
C LEU A 102 5.83 4.00 -0.44
N SER A 103 7.09 3.64 -0.65
CA SER A 103 8.16 4.59 -0.95
C SER A 103 7.91 5.33 -2.28
N MET A 104 7.41 4.63 -3.30
CA MET A 104 7.06 5.27 -4.57
C MET A 104 5.91 6.26 -4.43
N LEU A 105 4.90 5.93 -3.60
CA LEU A 105 3.76 6.81 -3.32
C LEU A 105 4.21 8.06 -2.55
N ASP A 106 5.05 7.91 -1.54
CA ASP A 106 5.56 9.02 -0.72
C ASP A 106 6.44 9.99 -1.53
N SER A 107 7.27 9.47 -2.44
CA SER A 107 8.13 10.31 -3.28
C SER A 107 7.39 11.07 -4.38
N GLY A 108 6.06 10.92 -4.48
CA GLY A 108 5.23 11.53 -5.54
C GLY A 108 5.63 11.09 -6.95
N THR A 109 6.44 10.03 -7.08
CA THR A 109 7.02 9.59 -8.36
C THR A 109 6.05 8.67 -9.14
N VAL A 110 4.92 8.33 -8.53
CA VAL A 110 3.87 7.55 -9.19
C VAL A 110 3.12 8.45 -10.17
N GLU A 111 3.49 8.35 -11.46
CA GLU A 111 2.64 8.84 -12.54
C GLU A 111 1.47 7.87 -12.76
N LEU A 112 0.28 8.26 -12.31
CA LEU A 112 -0.96 7.50 -12.56
C LEU A 112 -1.36 7.62 -14.03
N LYS A 113 -1.50 6.48 -14.71
CA LYS A 113 -1.88 6.40 -16.12
C LYS A 113 -3.35 6.02 -16.23
N PHE A 114 -4.21 7.03 -16.11
CA PHE A 114 -5.65 6.85 -16.25
C PHE A 114 -6.04 6.48 -17.69
N LYS A 115 -6.75 5.36 -17.83
CA LYS A 115 -7.33 4.89 -19.07
C LYS A 115 -8.72 4.31 -18.80
N LYS A 116 -9.55 4.25 -19.85
CA LYS A 116 -10.81 3.50 -19.80
C LYS A 116 -10.50 2.02 -19.83
N GLU A 117 -10.71 1.34 -18.72
CA GLU A 117 -10.47 -0.10 -18.55
C GLU A 117 -11.78 -0.81 -18.22
N SER A 118 -11.94 -2.04 -18.71
CA SER A 118 -13.09 -2.89 -18.37
C SER A 118 -12.90 -3.46 -16.96
N VAL A 119 -13.93 -3.31 -16.12
CA VAL A 119 -13.89 -3.88 -14.76
C VAL A 119 -13.80 -5.40 -14.81
N ASP A 120 -14.42 -6.04 -15.79
CA ASP A 120 -14.36 -7.48 -15.95
C ASP A 120 -12.91 -7.98 -16.07
N LYS A 121 -12.09 -7.29 -16.89
CA LYS A 121 -10.66 -7.56 -17.06
C LYS A 121 -9.82 -7.30 -15.81
N ILE A 122 -10.13 -6.23 -15.09
CA ILE A 122 -9.45 -5.90 -13.83
C ILE A 122 -9.67 -7.02 -12.81
N ILE A 123 -10.90 -7.49 -12.68
CA ILE A 123 -11.25 -8.56 -11.74
C ILE A 123 -10.58 -9.88 -12.16
N ASP A 124 -10.59 -10.24 -13.45
CA ASP A 124 -9.91 -11.46 -13.94
C ASP A 124 -8.41 -11.44 -13.63
N GLU A 125 -7.75 -10.31 -13.85
CA GLU A 125 -6.34 -10.14 -13.52
C GLU A 125 -6.08 -10.30 -12.01
N CYS A 126 -6.96 -9.75 -11.16
CA CYS A 126 -6.85 -9.89 -9.70
C CYS A 126 -7.03 -11.35 -9.25
N ILE A 127 -7.98 -12.07 -9.86
CA ILE A 127 -8.21 -13.49 -9.57
C ILE A 127 -6.98 -14.30 -9.98
N SER A 128 -6.48 -14.13 -11.20
CA SER A 128 -5.27 -14.82 -11.67
C SER A 128 -4.06 -14.57 -10.77
N ARG A 129 -3.89 -13.34 -10.26
CA ARG A 129 -2.80 -12.99 -9.32
C ARG A 129 -2.93 -13.63 -7.94
N THR A 130 -4.13 -14.05 -7.55
CA THR A 130 -4.42 -14.58 -6.21
C THR A 130 -4.76 -16.07 -6.22
N GLU A 131 -4.97 -16.67 -7.40
CA GLU A 131 -5.35 -18.07 -7.61
C GLU A 131 -4.38 -19.03 -6.93
N VAL A 132 -3.07 -18.90 -7.15
CA VAL A 132 -2.07 -19.77 -6.51
C VAL A 132 -2.13 -19.70 -4.97
N LEU A 133 -2.35 -18.51 -4.42
CA LEU A 133 -2.44 -18.34 -2.97
C LEU A 133 -3.75 -18.90 -2.42
N ALA A 134 -4.84 -18.76 -3.18
CA ALA A 134 -6.16 -19.28 -2.84
C ALA A 134 -6.16 -20.81 -2.86
N ASP A 135 -5.50 -21.44 -3.84
CA ASP A 135 -5.32 -22.89 -3.92
C ASP A 135 -4.51 -23.43 -2.74
N ILE A 136 -3.42 -22.76 -2.35
CA ILE A 136 -2.61 -23.15 -1.18
C ILE A 136 -3.44 -23.10 0.11
N ARG A 137 -4.41 -22.19 0.20
CA ARG A 137 -5.26 -21.99 1.40
C ARG A 137 -6.64 -22.65 1.30
N ASP A 138 -6.90 -23.43 0.26
CA ASP A 138 -8.18 -24.09 -0.02
C ASP A 138 -9.38 -23.12 0.01
N VAL A 139 -9.20 -21.93 -0.57
CA VAL A 139 -10.24 -20.90 -0.64
C VAL A 139 -10.81 -20.78 -2.06
N ARG A 140 -12.14 -20.81 -2.17
CA ARG A 140 -12.83 -20.62 -3.45
C ARG A 140 -13.11 -19.14 -3.71
N ILE A 141 -12.61 -18.63 -4.85
CA ILE A 141 -12.92 -17.27 -5.33
C ILE A 141 -14.08 -17.34 -6.33
N GLU A 142 -15.18 -16.65 -6.05
CA GLU A 142 -16.33 -16.55 -6.95
C GLU A 142 -16.46 -15.13 -7.52
N LYS A 143 -16.44 -15.01 -8.85
CA LYS A 143 -16.66 -13.76 -9.59
C LYS A 143 -18.13 -13.61 -9.96
N THR A 144 -18.76 -12.51 -9.55
CA THR A 144 -20.10 -12.12 -10.03
C THR A 144 -20.07 -10.69 -10.58
N VAL A 145 -20.16 -10.54 -11.90
CA VAL A 145 -20.23 -9.25 -12.58
C VAL A 145 -21.57 -9.14 -13.30
N LYS A 146 -22.47 -8.26 -12.82
CA LYS A 146 -23.83 -8.12 -13.38
C LYS A 146 -23.87 -7.34 -14.69
N ASN A 147 -22.95 -6.39 -14.89
CA ASN A 147 -22.81 -5.60 -16.10
C ASN A 147 -21.32 -5.25 -16.25
N ASP A 148 -20.72 -5.45 -17.42
CA ASP A 148 -19.38 -4.91 -17.69
C ASP A 148 -19.50 -3.41 -17.93
N PHE A 149 -18.76 -2.63 -17.15
CA PHE A 149 -18.71 -1.18 -17.28
C PHE A 149 -17.25 -0.72 -17.35
N MET A 150 -17.04 0.38 -18.06
CA MET A 150 -15.72 0.97 -18.25
C MET A 150 -15.44 1.95 -17.12
N LEU A 151 -14.31 1.78 -16.45
CA LEU A 151 -13.85 2.67 -15.38
C LEU A 151 -12.62 3.44 -15.86
N ASN A 152 -12.57 4.74 -15.55
CA ASN A 152 -11.39 5.56 -15.84
C ASN A 152 -10.41 5.44 -14.67
N CYS A 153 -9.45 4.53 -14.76
CA CYS A 153 -8.47 4.24 -13.71
C CYS A 153 -7.10 3.91 -14.29
N ASP A 154 -6.11 3.90 -13.40
CA ASP A 154 -4.87 3.17 -13.65
C ASP A 154 -5.09 1.67 -13.36
N PHE A 155 -5.02 0.86 -14.42
CA PHE A 155 -5.20 -0.60 -14.36
C PHE A 155 -4.29 -1.27 -13.32
N ARG A 156 -3.01 -0.87 -13.27
CA ARG A 156 -2.00 -1.51 -12.41
C ARG A 156 -2.31 -1.24 -10.94
N TRP A 157 -2.65 0.00 -10.59
CA TRP A 157 -2.91 0.39 -9.20
C TRP A 157 -4.22 -0.16 -8.66
N ILE A 158 -5.28 -0.19 -9.47
CA ILE A 158 -6.53 -0.86 -9.06
C ILE A 158 -6.27 -2.35 -8.83
N CYS A 159 -5.58 -3.02 -9.77
CA CYS A 159 -5.28 -4.45 -9.61
C CYS A 159 -4.45 -4.73 -8.36
N GLU A 160 -3.44 -3.89 -8.07
CA GLU A 160 -2.62 -4.02 -6.87
C GLU A 160 -3.46 -3.82 -5.59
N ALA A 161 -4.31 -2.80 -5.56
CA ALA A 161 -5.18 -2.51 -4.41
C ALA A 161 -6.17 -3.66 -4.15
N VAL A 162 -6.88 -4.10 -5.19
CA VAL A 162 -7.84 -5.20 -5.08
C VAL A 162 -7.12 -6.50 -4.69
N SER A 163 -6.01 -6.82 -5.35
CA SER A 163 -5.21 -8.02 -5.01
C SER A 163 -4.74 -7.99 -3.56
N ASN A 164 -4.35 -6.82 -3.03
CA ASN A 164 -3.89 -6.71 -1.64
C ASN A 164 -5.03 -6.82 -0.62
N ILE A 165 -6.25 -6.36 -0.96
CA ILE A 165 -7.44 -6.61 -0.13
C ILE A 165 -7.75 -8.10 -0.12
N VAL A 166 -7.78 -8.73 -1.29
CA VAL A 166 -8.07 -10.15 -1.45
C VAL A 166 -7.06 -11.01 -0.66
N LYS A 167 -5.76 -10.71 -0.76
CA LYS A 167 -4.71 -11.39 0.03
C LYS A 167 -4.87 -11.24 1.55
N LYS A 168 -5.47 -10.15 2.03
CA LYS A 168 -5.72 -9.91 3.47
C LYS A 168 -6.96 -10.64 4.00
N LEU A 169 -7.86 -11.09 3.11
CA LEU A 169 -9.07 -11.83 3.50
C LEU A 169 -8.77 -13.30 3.81
N TYR A 170 -7.62 -13.79 3.38
CA TYR A 170 -7.12 -15.14 3.68
C TYR A 170 -6.07 -15.06 4.77
#